data_AF-A0AAV5TSS2-F1
#
_entry.id   AF-A0AAV5TSS2-F1
#
_cell.length_a   1.000
_cell.length_b   1.000
_cell.length_c   1.000
_cell.angle_alpha   90.00
_cell.angle_beta   90.00
_cell.angle_gamma   90.00
#
_symmetry.space_group_name_H-M   'P 1'
#
loop_
_entity.id
_entity.type
_entity.pdbx_description
1 polymer ?
#
loop_
_entity_poly.entity_id
_entity_poly.type
_entity_poly.pdbx_seq_one_letter_code
_entity_poly.pdbx_strand_id
1 'polypeptide(L)'
;RMEYLFQYAELRNIWVAMLFTLSLLIAISISLHTFALIQEARNLSATTKSFHRMLMISLISVAAVPALFIVAPFSVAIFYYLFLINIVENEIPVMDIANLLFAFHSVIHSLVLIITTPVFRKLFIRIFCSKSTCSSSVAPSSVRYKY
;
A
#
# COMPACT_ATOMS: atom_id res chain seq x y z
N ARG A 1 -14.01 38.70 -10.97
CA ARG A 1 -12.78 37.96 -10.55
C ARG A 1 -13.11 36.77 -9.64
N MET A 2 -13.96 36.92 -8.63
CA MET A 2 -14.38 35.83 -7.72
C MET A 2 -15.15 34.69 -8.42
N GLU A 3 -16.03 35.01 -9.38
CA GLU A 3 -16.82 34.00 -10.12
C GLU A 3 -15.94 33.03 -10.94
N TYR A 4 -14.87 33.54 -11.55
CA TYR A 4 -13.90 32.71 -12.28
C TYR A 4 -13.13 31.74 -11.37
N LEU A 5 -12.85 32.14 -10.12
CA LEU A 5 -12.16 31.29 -9.14
C LEU A 5 -13.07 30.15 -8.67
N PHE A 6 -14.35 30.44 -8.46
CA PHE A 6 -15.35 29.43 -8.10
C PHE A 6 -15.54 28.41 -9.22
N GLN A 7 -15.70 28.87 -10.47
CA GLN A 7 -15.86 27.99 -11.63
C GLN A 7 -14.64 27.09 -11.87
N TYR A 8 -13.44 27.60 -11.61
CA TYR A 8 -12.21 26.80 -11.68
C TYR A 8 -12.15 25.72 -10.58
N ALA A 9 -12.57 26.04 -9.35
CA ALA A 9 -12.57 25.10 -8.24
C ALA A 9 -13.53 23.92 -8.47
N GLU A 10 -14.74 24.20 -8.94
CA GLU A 10 -15.74 23.19 -9.31
C GLU A 10 -15.22 22.27 -10.42
N LEU A 11 -14.70 22.87 -11.50
CA LEU A 11 -14.14 22.12 -12.62
C LEU A 11 -12.99 21.22 -12.18
N ARG A 12 -12.07 21.73 -11.35
CA ARG A 12 -10.97 20.95 -10.77
C ARG A 12 -11.49 19.78 -9.94
N ASN A 13 -12.46 20.00 -9.06
CA ASN A 13 -13.03 18.96 -8.21
C ASN A 13 -13.68 17.85 -9.03
N ILE A 14 -14.43 18.21 -10.08
CA ILE A 14 -15.04 17.28 -11.02
C ILE A 14 -13.97 16.44 -11.75
N TRP A 15 -12.91 17.08 -12.27
CA TRP A 15 -11.81 16.36 -12.93
C TRP A 15 -11.10 15.38 -11.98
N VAL A 16 -10.82 15.80 -10.75
CA VAL A 16 -10.21 14.94 -9.72
C VAL A 16 -11.11 13.75 -9.42
N ALA A 17 -12.42 13.96 -9.26
CA ALA A 17 -13.38 12.88 -9.01
C ALA A 17 -13.43 11.88 -10.18
N MET A 18 -13.42 12.36 -11.43
CA MET A 18 -13.39 11.49 -12.62
C MET A 18 -12.12 10.63 -12.67
N LEU A 19 -10.94 11.23 -12.49
CA LEU A 19 -9.66 10.52 -12.52
C LEU A 19 -9.55 9.50 -11.37
N PHE A 20 -10.02 9.87 -10.18
CA PHE A 20 -10.04 9.00 -9.02
C PHE A 20 -10.96 7.79 -9.24
N THR A 21 -12.17 8.03 -9.76
CA THR A 21 -13.14 6.96 -10.06
C THR A 21 -12.60 6.01 -11.14
N LEU A 22 -12.01 6.54 -12.21
CA LEU A 22 -11.40 5.73 -13.26
C LEU A 22 -10.25 4.86 -12.71
N SER A 23 -9.41 5.44 -11.85
CA SER A 23 -8.30 4.72 -11.20
C SER A 23 -8.81 3.57 -10.32
N LEU A 24 -9.90 3.79 -9.58
CA LEU A 24 -10.54 2.75 -8.78
C LEU A 24 -11.10 1.61 -9.64
N LEU A 25 -11.77 1.92 -10.76
CA LEU A 25 -12.29 0.90 -11.66
C LEU A 25 -11.18 0.00 -12.22
N ILE A 26 -10.06 0.61 -12.64
CA ILE A 26 -8.89 -0.12 -13.11
C ILE A 26 -8.31 -1.01 -12.00
N ALA A 27 -8.13 -0.46 -10.79
CA ALA A 27 -7.58 -1.20 -9.67
C ALA A 27 -8.46 -2.40 -9.27
N ILE A 28 -9.79 -2.23 -9.24
CA ILE A 28 -10.75 -3.30 -8.98
C ILE A 28 -10.69 -4.36 -10.08
N SER A 29 -10.66 -3.95 -11.35
CA SER A 29 -10.57 -4.87 -12.48
C SER A 29 -9.31 -5.75 -12.42
N ILE A 30 -8.14 -5.14 -12.18
CA ILE A 30 -6.87 -5.87 -12.03
C ILE A 30 -6.93 -6.81 -10.82
N SER A 31 -7.51 -6.35 -9.69
CA SER A 31 -7.64 -7.16 -8.48
C SER A 31 -8.52 -8.38 -8.73
N LEU A 32 -9.71 -8.20 -9.32
CA LEU A 32 -10.61 -9.29 -9.66
C LEU A 32 -9.98 -10.28 -10.63
N HIS A 33 -9.29 -9.80 -11.66
CA HIS A 33 -8.55 -10.64 -12.61
C HIS A 33 -7.46 -11.46 -11.90
N THR A 34 -6.67 -10.83 -11.03
CA THR A 34 -5.62 -11.50 -10.26
C THR A 34 -6.20 -12.55 -9.31
N PHE A 35 -7.29 -12.24 -8.62
CA PHE A 35 -7.97 -13.20 -7.75
C PHE A 35 -8.58 -14.36 -8.53
N ALA A 36 -9.14 -14.12 -9.71
CA ALA A 36 -9.65 -15.18 -10.59
C ALA A 36 -8.54 -16.14 -11.00
N LEU A 37 -7.38 -15.63 -11.43
CA LEU A 37 -6.21 -16.46 -11.76
C LEU A 37 -5.72 -17.28 -10.56
N ILE A 38 -5.70 -16.70 -9.37
CA ILE A 38 -5.30 -17.42 -8.14
C ILE A 38 -6.35 -18.49 -7.79
N GLN A 39 -7.63 -18.24 -8.04
CA GLN A 39 -8.71 -19.18 -7.77
C GLN A 39 -8.70 -20.36 -8.74
N GLU A 40 -8.35 -20.14 -10.01
CA GLU A 40 -8.23 -21.19 -11.02
C GLU A 40 -7.09 -22.17 -10.71
N ALA A 41 -6.01 -21.69 -10.07
CA ALA A 41 -4.91 -22.52 -9.59
C ALA A 41 -5.28 -23.44 -8.38
N ARG A 42 -6.55 -23.52 -7.95
CA ARG A 42 -7.00 -24.31 -6.77
C ARG A 42 -6.94 -25.84 -6.94
N ASN A 43 -6.60 -26.37 -8.12
CA ASN A 43 -6.48 -27.81 -8.37
C ASN A 43 -5.15 -28.44 -7.90
N LEU A 44 -4.45 -27.82 -6.95
CA LEU A 44 -3.10 -28.23 -6.53
C LEU A 44 -3.06 -28.86 -5.12
N SER A 45 -2.02 -29.67 -4.90
CA SER A 45 -1.70 -30.43 -3.68
C SER A 45 -1.92 -29.67 -2.35
N ALA A 46 -2.17 -30.41 -1.26
CA ALA A 46 -2.47 -29.86 0.08
C ALA A 46 -1.40 -28.88 0.61
N THR A 47 -0.13 -29.09 0.29
CA THR A 47 0.97 -28.17 0.62
C THR A 47 0.85 -26.85 -0.14
N THR A 48 0.59 -26.90 -1.45
CA THR A 48 0.38 -25.73 -2.32
C THR A 48 -0.84 -24.91 -1.87
N LYS A 49 -1.92 -25.57 -1.43
CA LYS A 49 -3.11 -24.90 -0.89
C LYS A 49 -2.80 -24.04 0.35
N SER A 50 -1.95 -24.52 1.26
CA SER A 50 -1.55 -23.75 2.45
C SER A 50 -0.73 -22.51 2.08
N PHE A 51 0.17 -22.65 1.10
CA PHE A 51 0.99 -21.57 0.58
C PHE A 51 0.12 -20.50 -0.14
N HIS A 52 -0.83 -20.93 -0.98
CA HIS A 52 -1.78 -20.02 -1.62
C HIS A 52 -2.64 -19.26 -0.60
N ARG A 53 -3.11 -19.92 0.46
CA ARG A 53 -3.87 -19.23 1.51
C ARG A 53 -3.04 -18.17 2.22
N MET A 54 -1.77 -18.46 2.52
CA MET A 54 -0.85 -17.48 3.10
C MET A 54 -0.60 -16.30 2.15
N LEU A 55 -0.36 -16.57 0.87
CA LEU A 55 -0.16 -15.55 -0.16
C LEU A 55 -1.38 -14.63 -0.29
N MET A 56 -2.58 -15.22 -0.34
CA MET A 56 -3.85 -14.49 -0.41
C MET A 56 -4.06 -13.57 0.78
N ILE A 57 -3.83 -14.06 2.01
CA ILE A 57 -3.95 -13.24 3.22
C ILE A 57 -2.94 -12.08 3.18
N SER A 58 -1.70 -12.34 2.76
CA SER A 58 -0.70 -11.28 2.61
C SER A 58 -1.14 -10.24 1.57
N LEU A 59 -1.63 -10.69 0.41
CA LEU A 59 -2.09 -9.81 -0.67
C LEU A 59 -3.25 -8.92 -0.20
N ILE A 60 -4.24 -9.50 0.48
CA ILE A 60 -5.38 -8.76 1.05
C ILE A 60 -4.89 -7.74 2.08
N SER A 61 -3.98 -8.14 2.97
CA SER A 61 -3.46 -7.25 4.02
C SER A 61 -2.71 -6.06 3.44
N VAL A 62 -1.88 -6.30 2.42
CA VAL A 62 -1.12 -5.27 1.73
C VAL A 62 -2.02 -4.34 0.92
N ALA A 63 -3.06 -4.88 0.27
CA ALA A 63 -4.05 -4.10 -0.47
C ALA A 63 -4.97 -3.27 0.45
N ALA A 64 -5.22 -3.72 1.67
CA ALA A 64 -6.03 -3.00 2.65
C ALA A 64 -5.40 -1.67 3.07
N VAL A 65 -4.06 -1.58 3.11
CA VAL A 65 -3.37 -0.35 3.53
C VAL A 65 -3.65 0.85 2.61
N PRO A 66 -3.37 0.81 1.29
CA PRO A 66 -3.71 1.93 0.42
C PRO A 66 -5.23 2.16 0.34
N ALA A 67 -6.06 1.12 0.50
CA ALA A 67 -7.50 1.31 0.57
C ALA A 67 -7.93 2.16 1.78
N LEU A 68 -7.35 1.90 2.96
CA LEU A 68 -7.68 2.61 4.20
C LEU A 68 -7.02 3.99 4.31
N PHE A 69 -5.77 4.13 3.86
CA PHE A 69 -4.97 5.35 4.06
C PHE A 69 -4.98 6.30 2.86
N ILE A 70 -5.45 5.85 1.70
CA ILE A 70 -5.52 6.66 0.48
C ILE A 70 -6.95 6.70 -0.03
N VAL A 71 -7.51 5.55 -0.42
CA VAL A 71 -8.82 5.52 -1.08
C VAL A 71 -9.92 6.07 -0.17
N ALA A 72 -10.04 5.58 1.05
CA ALA A 72 -11.07 6.03 1.99
C ALA A 72 -11.01 7.54 2.30
N PRO A 73 -9.88 8.12 2.76
CA PRO A 73 -9.83 9.54 3.09
C PRO A 73 -10.00 10.47 1.89
N PHE A 74 -9.46 10.10 0.71
CA PHE A 74 -9.70 10.90 -0.50
C PHE A 74 -11.13 10.77 -1.01
N SER A 75 -11.78 9.62 -0.86
CA SER A 75 -13.20 9.46 -1.18
C SER A 75 -14.07 10.36 -0.29
N VAL A 76 -13.76 10.41 1.01
CA VAL A 76 -14.44 11.30 1.98
C VAL A 76 -14.18 12.76 1.64
N ALA A 77 -12.94 13.14 1.29
CA ALA A 77 -12.61 14.50 0.86
C ALA A 77 -13.38 14.91 -0.40
N ILE A 78 -13.39 14.08 -1.44
CA ILE A 78 -14.15 14.33 -2.67
C ILE A 78 -15.64 14.48 -2.36
N PHE A 79 -16.21 13.58 -1.56
CA PHE A 79 -17.61 13.67 -1.15
C PHE A 79 -17.91 14.98 -0.40
N TYR A 80 -17.04 15.38 0.52
CA TYR A 80 -17.18 16.63 1.26
C TYR A 80 -17.17 17.85 0.33
N TYR A 81 -16.20 17.94 -0.58
CA TYR A 81 -16.08 19.09 -1.50
C TYR A 81 -17.16 19.15 -2.57
N LEU A 82 -17.74 18.01 -2.98
CA LEU A 82 -18.81 18.00 -3.98
C LEU A 82 -20.20 18.25 -3.38
N PHE A 83 -20.45 17.78 -2.16
CA PHE A 83 -21.82 17.76 -1.61
C PHE A 83 -22.00 18.57 -0.32
N LEU A 84 -20.98 18.67 0.53
CA LEU A 84 -21.13 19.20 1.88
C LEU A 84 -20.56 20.62 2.07
N ILE A 85 -19.65 21.08 1.20
CA ILE A 85 -19.01 22.38 1.34
C ILE A 85 -19.98 23.56 1.37
N ASN A 86 -21.12 23.45 0.68
CA ASN A 86 -22.16 24.49 0.64
C ASN A 86 -23.20 24.35 1.77
N ILE A 87 -23.12 23.27 2.57
CA ILE A 87 -24.08 22.95 3.64
C ILE A 87 -23.45 23.17 5.02
N VAL A 88 -22.15 22.89 5.14
CA VAL A 88 -21.42 23.00 6.41
C VAL A 88 -20.80 24.39 6.51
N GLU A 89 -21.27 25.20 7.47
CA GLU A 89 -20.76 26.56 7.71
C GLU A 89 -19.32 26.59 8.25
N ASN A 90 -18.87 25.49 8.88
CA ASN A 90 -17.50 25.36 9.39
C ASN A 90 -16.59 24.71 8.35
N GLU A 91 -15.49 25.40 8.00
CA GLU A 91 -14.46 24.82 7.15
C GLU A 91 -13.71 23.70 7.90
N ILE A 92 -14.05 22.45 7.59
CA ILE A 92 -13.33 21.28 8.08
C ILE A 92 -12.12 21.04 7.16
N PRO A 93 -10.88 20.91 7.68
CA PRO A 93 -9.68 20.68 6.89
C PRO A 93 -9.56 19.22 6.41
N VAL A 94 -10.58 18.71 5.72
CA VAL A 94 -10.69 17.30 5.30
C VAL A 94 -9.54 16.91 4.35
N MET A 95 -9.11 17.83 3.48
CA MET A 95 -7.97 17.58 2.59
C MET A 95 -6.65 17.42 3.34
N ASP A 96 -6.40 18.23 4.38
CA ASP A 96 -5.16 18.15 5.16
C ASP A 96 -5.11 16.83 5.95
N ILE A 97 -6.25 16.40 6.49
CA ILE A 97 -6.38 15.09 7.15
C ILE A 97 -6.10 13.96 6.14
N ALA A 98 -6.65 14.04 4.93
CA ALA A 98 -6.38 13.05 3.89
C ALA A 98 -4.91 13.01 3.47
N ASN A 99 -4.27 14.18 3.32
CA ASN A 99 -2.84 14.29 3.02
C ASN A 99 -1.96 13.74 4.15
N LEU A 100 -2.34 13.96 5.41
CA LEU A 100 -1.63 13.40 6.56
C LEU A 100 -1.69 11.87 6.55
N LEU A 101 -2.88 11.29 6.33
CA LEU A 101 -3.05 9.83 6.23
C LEU A 101 -2.28 9.26 5.04
N PHE A 102 -2.28 9.96 3.91
CA PHE A 102 -1.43 9.63 2.78
C PHE A 102 0.04 9.67 3.17
N ALA A 103 0.54 10.67 3.89
CA ALA A 103 1.96 10.70 4.28
C ALA A 103 2.37 9.46 5.11
N PHE A 104 1.48 8.95 5.97
CA PHE A 104 1.74 7.75 6.79
C PHE A 104 1.59 6.41 6.05
N HIS A 105 0.95 6.38 4.87
CA HIS A 105 0.63 5.12 4.19
C HIS A 105 1.88 4.26 3.93
N SER A 106 3.01 4.88 3.56
CA SER A 106 4.23 4.18 3.16
C SER A 106 4.89 3.45 4.34
N VAL A 107 4.87 4.05 5.53
CA VAL A 107 5.38 3.46 6.78
C VAL A 107 4.52 2.28 7.19
N ILE A 108 3.19 2.46 7.22
CA ILE A 108 2.25 1.40 7.58
C ILE A 108 2.29 0.25 6.57
N HIS A 109 2.34 0.57 5.28
CA HIS A 109 2.42 -0.43 4.20
C HIS A 109 3.69 -1.28 4.32
N SER A 110 4.83 -0.65 4.60
CA SER A 110 6.09 -1.35 4.82
C SER A 110 6.05 -2.24 6.06
N LEU A 111 5.46 -1.77 7.16
CA LEU A 111 5.28 -2.56 8.38
C LEU A 111 4.38 -3.78 8.12
N VAL A 112 3.25 -3.60 7.44
CA VAL A 112 2.34 -4.69 7.09
C VAL A 112 3.05 -5.72 6.21
N LEU A 113 3.79 -5.30 5.18
CA LEU A 113 4.58 -6.20 4.34
C LEU A 113 5.56 -7.06 5.15
N ILE A 114 6.29 -6.45 6.10
CA ILE A 114 7.24 -7.15 6.96
C ILE A 114 6.53 -8.18 7.85
N ILE A 115 5.38 -7.83 8.42
CA ILE A 115 4.64 -8.70 9.32
C ILE A 115 4.00 -9.88 8.57
N THR A 116 3.35 -9.60 7.43
CA THR A 116 2.51 -10.57 6.71
C THR A 116 3.32 -11.49 5.80
N THR A 117 4.47 -11.03 5.30
CA THR A 117 5.30 -11.81 4.38
C THR A 117 6.46 -12.48 5.12
N PRO A 118 6.47 -13.83 5.24
CA PRO A 118 7.48 -14.54 6.03
C PRO A 118 8.91 -14.35 5.50
N VAL A 119 9.08 -14.11 4.19
CA VAL A 119 10.38 -13.82 3.57
C VAL A 119 10.94 -12.50 4.11
N PHE A 120 10.14 -11.43 4.10
CA PHE A 120 10.54 -10.13 4.62
C PHE A 120 10.78 -10.17 6.14
N ARG A 121 9.94 -10.88 6.89
CA ARG A 121 10.14 -11.09 8.33
C ARG A 121 11.50 -11.72 8.65
N LYS A 122 11.88 -12.79 7.94
CA LYS A 122 13.18 -13.46 8.14
C LYS A 122 14.36 -12.54 7.83
N LEU A 123 14.27 -11.77 6.74
CA LEU A 123 15.30 -10.81 6.35
C LEU A 123 15.42 -9.68 7.38
N PHE A 124 14.30 -9.14 7.83
CA PHE A 124 14.25 -8.08 8.85
C PHE A 124 14.88 -8.54 10.17
N ILE A 125 14.50 -9.72 10.65
CA ILE A 125 15.11 -10.32 11.85
C ILE A 125 16.61 -10.53 11.66
N ARG A 126 17.06 -11.02 10.49
CA ARG A 126 18.50 -11.14 10.20
C ARG A 126 19.21 -9.80 10.30
N ILE A 127 18.69 -8.72 9.70
CA ILE A 127 19.34 -7.41 9.74
C ILE A 127 19.41 -6.85 11.17
N PHE A 128 18.34 -7.01 11.95
CA PHE A 128 18.28 -6.46 13.32
C PHE A 128 19.01 -7.34 14.35
N CYS A 129 18.95 -8.66 14.24
CA CYS A 129 19.59 -9.60 15.17
C CYS A 129 21.04 -9.96 14.80
N SER A 130 21.48 -9.77 13.55
CA SER A 130 22.85 -10.11 13.14
C SER A 130 23.90 -9.07 13.55
N LYS A 131 23.53 -8.03 14.31
CA LYS A 131 24.47 -7.08 14.91
C LYS A 131 25.18 -7.58 16.18
N SER A 132 24.93 -8.80 16.65
CA SER A 132 25.62 -9.36 17.84
C SER A 132 26.89 -10.17 17.56
N THR A 133 27.28 -10.39 16.31
CA THR A 133 28.53 -11.14 16.02
C THR A 133 29.14 -10.77 14.68
N CYS A 134 30.03 -9.78 14.65
CA CYS A 134 31.15 -9.76 13.71
C CYS A 134 32.21 -8.71 14.12
N SER A 135 32.98 -9.04 15.17
CA SER A 135 34.33 -8.50 15.26
C SER A 135 35.15 -9.22 14.20
N SER A 136 35.55 -8.47 13.18
CA SER A 136 36.29 -8.96 12.02
C SER A 136 37.76 -9.20 12.40
N SER A 137 38.25 -10.42 12.18
CA SER A 137 39.67 -10.64 11.91
C SER A 137 39.84 -11.92 11.08
N VAL A 138 39.55 -11.83 9.78
CA VAL A 138 40.06 -12.81 8.81
C VAL A 138 41.35 -12.24 8.26
N ALA A 139 42.47 -12.65 8.84
CA ALA A 139 43.77 -12.49 8.20
C ALA A 139 43.92 -13.55 7.10
N PRO A 140 44.47 -13.22 5.91
CA PRO A 140 44.69 -14.20 4.86
C PRO A 140 46.03 -14.92 5.12
N SER A 141 46.02 -16.20 5.52
CA SER A 141 47.24 -17.00 5.60
C SER A 141 47.39 -17.90 4.36
N SER A 142 48.17 -17.38 3.41
CA SER A 142 49.04 -18.05 2.43
C SER A 142 48.80 -19.52 2.07
N VAL A 143 48.51 -19.71 0.78
CA VAL A 143 48.74 -20.86 -0.09
C VAL A 143 50.04 -21.62 0.22
N ARG A 144 49.97 -22.97 0.27
CA ARG A 144 51.12 -23.86 0.01
C ARG A 144 50.65 -25.19 -0.58
N TYR A 145 50.69 -25.31 -1.91
CA TYR A 145 50.66 -26.60 -2.59
C TYR A 145 52.04 -27.26 -2.49
N LYS A 146 52.09 -28.53 -2.09
CA LYS A 146 53.28 -29.38 -2.17
C LYS A 146 53.14 -30.29 -3.39
N TYR A 147 54.22 -30.34 -4.18
CA TYR A 147 54.47 -31.29 -5.26
C TYR A 147 54.57 -32.72 -4.74
#